data_AF-A0A5N5SIQ2-F1
#
_entry.id   AF-A0A5N5SIQ2-F1
#
_cell.length_a   1.000
_cell.length_b   1.000
_cell.length_c   1.000
_cell.angle_alpha   90.00
_cell.angle_beta   90.00
_cell.angle_gamma   90.00
#
_symmetry.space_group_name_H-M   'P 1'
#
loop_
_entity.id
_entity.type
_entity.pdbx_description
1 polymer ?
#
loop_
_entity_poly.entity_id
_entity_poly.type
_entity_poly.pdbx_seq_one_letter_code
_entity_poly.pdbx_strand_id
1 'polypeptide(L)' 'MASVSYQIANLLEKMTSSDKDYRFMATNDLMSELQKDSIKLDDDSEKKVVRMILKLLEDKNGEVQNLAV' A
#
# COMPACT_ATOMS: atom_id res chain seq x y z
N MET A 1 6.13 -14.54 11.26
CA MET A 1 6.01 -14.43 9.79
C MET A 1 4.60 -14.03 9.35
N ALA A 2 3.51 -14.54 9.96
CA ALA A 2 2.16 -14.16 9.56
C ALA A 2 1.77 -12.67 9.81
N SER A 3 2.33 -12.03 10.84
CA SER A 3 1.94 -10.68 11.26
C SER A 3 2.09 -9.59 10.19
N VAL A 4 3.18 -9.62 9.42
CA VAL A 4 3.49 -8.56 8.44
C VAL A 4 2.66 -8.72 7.17
N SER A 5 2.47 -9.96 6.69
CA SER A 5 1.60 -10.24 5.54
C SER A 5 0.15 -9.82 5.80
N TYR A 6 -0.37 -10.05 7.02
CA TYR A 6 -1.70 -9.57 7.41
C TYR A 6 -1.75 -8.03 7.47
N GLN A 7 -0.70 -7.39 8.00
CA GLN A 7 -0.63 -5.94 8.04
C GLN A 7 -0.66 -5.33 6.63
N ILE A 8 0.11 -5.88 5.69
CA ILE A 8 0.13 -5.40 4.30
C ILE A 8 -1.22 -5.64 3.62
N ALA A 9 -1.84 -6.80 3.81
CA ALA A 9 -3.18 -7.05 3.28
C ALA A 9 -4.19 -6.00 3.76
N ASN A 10 -4.18 -5.67 5.05
CA ASN A 10 -5.05 -4.63 5.62
C ASN A 10 -4.77 -3.24 5.05
N LEU A 11 -3.50 -2.91 4.79
CA LEU A 11 -3.13 -1.64 4.16
C LEU A 11 -3.64 -1.57 2.71
N LEU A 12 -3.48 -2.65 1.94
CA LEU A 12 -3.97 -2.72 0.56
C LEU A 12 -5.48 -2.56 0.46
N GLU A 13 -6.25 -3.10 1.41
CA GLU A 13 -7.70 -2.88 1.46
C GLU A 13 -8.04 -1.41 1.69
N LYS A 14 -7.37 -0.76 2.67
CA LYS A 14 -7.59 0.66 2.99
C LYS A 14 -7.23 1.61 1.84
N MET A 15 -6.27 1.24 0.99
CA MET A 15 -5.94 1.98 -0.25
C MET A 15 -7.08 2.00 -1.27
N THR A 16 -8.10 1.16 -1.12
CA THR A 16 -9.29 1.15 -1.99
C THR A 16 -10.47 1.92 -1.39
N SER A 17 -10.31 2.50 -0.20
CA SER A 17 -11.35 3.27 0.48
C SER A 17 -11.83 4.45 -0.35
N SER A 18 -13.12 4.77 -0.28
CA SER A 18 -13.67 6.00 -0.85
C SER A 18 -13.11 7.26 -0.17
N ASP A 19 -12.72 7.13 1.09
CA ASP A 19 -12.14 8.21 1.89
C ASP A 19 -10.66 8.42 1.53
N LYS A 20 -10.33 9.65 1.14
CA LYS A 20 -8.97 10.02 0.74
C LYS A 20 -7.97 9.89 1.90
N ASP A 21 -8.39 10.13 3.13
CA ASP A 21 -7.47 10.16 4.28
C ASP A 21 -7.06 8.73 4.64
N TYR A 22 -7.99 7.77 4.52
CA TYR A 22 -7.66 6.35 4.62
C TYR A 22 -6.70 5.88 3.54
N ARG A 23 -6.90 6.30 2.28
CA ARG A 23 -5.98 5.95 1.19
C ARG A 23 -4.60 6.56 1.41
N PHE A 24 -4.55 7.84 1.79
CA PHE A 24 -3.31 8.55 2.08
C PHE A 24 -2.52 7.87 3.21
N MET A 25 -3.16 7.67 4.37
CA MET A 25 -2.51 7.02 5.52
C MET A 25 -2.04 5.62 5.16
N ALA A 26 -2.87 4.81 4.48
CA ALA A 26 -2.48 3.46 4.10
C ALA A 26 -1.28 3.44 3.14
N THR A 27 -1.22 4.38 2.19
CA THR A 27 -0.12 4.49 1.22
C THR A 27 1.18 4.85 1.91
N ASN A 28 1.13 5.83 2.82
CA ASN A 28 2.27 6.24 3.62
C ASN A 28 2.77 5.12 4.55
N ASP A 29 1.85 4.41 5.21
CA ASP A 29 2.17 3.28 6.08
C ASP A 29 2.80 2.13 5.30
N LEU A 30 2.27 1.80 4.11
CA LEU A 30 2.84 0.74 3.27
C LEU A 30 4.26 1.10 2.83
N MET A 31 4.52 2.34 2.43
CA MET A 31 5.86 2.79 2.05
C MET A 31 6.85 2.64 3.20
N SER A 32 6.41 2.98 4.42
CA SER A 32 7.21 2.83 5.64
C SER A 32 7.48 1.35 5.97
N GLU A 33 6.53 0.45 5.73
CA GLU A 33 6.75 -1.00 5.90
C GLU A 33 7.71 -1.58 4.86
N LEU A 34 7.61 -1.15 3.60
CA LEU A 34 8.48 -1.60 2.50
C LEU A 34 9.95 -1.16 2.69
N GLN A 35 10.20 -0.08 3.42
CA GLN A 35 11.54 0.39 3.75
C GLN A 35 12.23 -0.41 4.87
N LYS A 36 11.53 -1.34 5.53
CA LYS A 36 12.11 -2.15 6.60
C LYS A 36 12.87 -3.34 6.03
N ASP A 37 14.14 -3.51 6.40
CA ASP A 37 14.99 -4.63 5.97
C ASP A 37 14.45 -6.03 6.35
N SER A 38 13.50 -6.08 7.30
CA SER A 38 12.90 -7.32 7.80
C SER A 38 11.68 -7.79 7.01
N ILE A 39 11.20 -6.99 6.05
CA ILE A 39 10.03 -7.36 5.26
C ILE A 39 10.34 -8.56 4.37
N LYS A 40 9.47 -9.57 4.43
CA LYS A 40 9.50 -10.72 3.53
C LYS A 40 8.10 -10.91 2.99
N LEU A 41 7.93 -10.64 1.70
CA LEU A 41 6.72 -10.90 0.95
C LEU A 41 6.90 -12.20 0.15
N ASP A 42 5.81 -12.93 -0.03
CA ASP A 42 5.75 -13.97 -1.05
C ASP A 42 5.42 -13.35 -2.42
N ASP A 43 5.69 -14.09 -3.50
CA ASP A 43 5.47 -13.65 -4.88
C ASP A 43 4.07 -13.08 -5.12
N ASP A 44 3.05 -13.64 -4.46
CA ASP A 44 1.67 -13.21 -4.64
C ASP A 44 1.39 -11.88 -3.93
N SER A 45 1.95 -11.67 -2.74
CA SER A 45 1.87 -10.40 -2.02
C SER A 45 2.63 -9.30 -2.75
N GLU A 46 3.81 -9.58 -3.31
CA GLU A 46 4.56 -8.63 -4.13
C GLU A 46 3.74 -8.18 -5.35
N LYS A 47 3.15 -9.12 -6.10
CA LYS A 47 2.28 -8.79 -7.24
C LYS A 47 1.09 -7.92 -6.84
N LYS A 48 0.49 -8.17 -5.67
CA LYS A 48 -0.63 -7.37 -5.16
C LYS A 48 -0.18 -5.95 -4.81
N VAL A 49 0.96 -5.80 -4.13
CA VAL A 49 1.55 -4.50 -3.79
C VAL A 49 1.82 -3.70 -5.07
N VAL A 50 2.54 -4.28 -6.04
CA VAL A 50 2.86 -3.61 -7.31
C VAL A 50 1.61 -3.15 -8.04
N ARG A 51 0.60 -4.03 -8.17
CA ARG A 51 -0.68 -3.66 -8.81
C ARG A 51 -1.40 -2.53 -8.10
N MET A 52 -1.35 -2.48 -6.77
CA MET A 52 -1.99 -1.43 -6.00
C MET A 52 -1.28 -0.08 -6.20
N ILE A 53 0.06 -0.06 -6.16
CA ILE A 53 0.82 1.17 -6.42
C ILE A 53 0.53 1.71 -7.83
N LEU A 54 0.52 0.83 -8.85
CA LEU A 54 0.15 1.23 -10.21
C LEU A 54 -1.25 1.85 -10.28
N LYS A 55 -2.21 1.31 -9.53
CA LYS A 55 -3.57 1.88 -9.45
C LYS A 55 -3.58 3.25 -8.75
N LEU A 56 -2.76 3.45 -7.73
CA LEU A 56 -2.68 4.72 -7.00
C LEU A 56 -2.01 5.84 -7.81
N LEU A 57 -1.18 5.51 -8.81
CA LEU A 57 -0.70 6.49 -9.81
C LEU A 57 -1.86 7.12 -10.61
N GLU A 58 -3.04 6.48 -10.61
CA GLU A 58 -4.27 6.98 -11.23
C GLU A 58 -5.30 7.47 -10.17
N ASP A 59 -4.89 7.69 -8.91
CA ASP A 59 -5.80 8.19 -7.89
C ASP A 59 -6.35 9.57 -8.27
N LYS A 60 -7.65 9.79 -8.00
CA LYS A 60 -8.32 11.06 -8.28
C LYS A 60 -7.84 12.19 -7.39
N ASN A 61 -7.26 11.86 -6.24
CA ASN A 61 -6.69 12.82 -5.31
C ASN A 61 -5.18 12.95 -5.54
N GLY A 62 -4.73 14.16 -5.87
CA GLY A 62 -3.32 14.42 -6.16
C GLY A 62 -2.35 14.18 -5.00
N GLU A 63 -2.80 14.31 -3.74
CA GLU A 63 -1.94 14.04 -2.57
C GLU A 63 -1.68 12.53 -2.43
N VAL A 64 -2.72 11.71 -2.61
CA VAL A 64 -2.60 10.24 -2.61
C VAL A 64 -1.77 9.78 -3.81
N GLN A 65 -2.01 10.35 -5.00
CA GLN A 65 -1.24 10.05 -6.20
C GLN A 65 0.26 10.36 -6.01
N ASN A 66 0.58 11.50 -5.38
CA ASN A 66 1.96 11.91 -5.14
C ASN A 66 2.70 10.97 -4.17
N LEU A 67 1.99 10.24 -3.30
CA LEU A 67 2.60 9.18 -2.49
C LEU A 67 2.90 7.91 -3.28
N ALA A 68 2.33 7.71 -4.46
CA ALA A 68 2.60 6.53 -5.29
C ALA A 68 3.78 6.71 -6.27
N VAL A 69 4.30 7.94 -6.38
CA VAL A 69 5.42 8.34 -7.25
C VAL A 69 6.76 8.19 -6.52
#